data_AF-A0A1I2ZVH8-F1
#
_entry.id   AF-A0A1I2ZVH8-F1
#
_cell.length_a   1.000
_cell.length_b   1.000
_cell.length_c   1.000
_cell.angle_alpha   90.00
_cell.angle_beta   90.00
_cell.angle_gamma   90.00
#
_symmetry.space_group_name_H-M   'P 1'
#
loop_
_entity.id
_entity.type
_entity.pdbx_description
1 polymer ?
#
loop_
_entity_poly.entity_id
_entity_poly.type
_entity_poly.pdbx_seq_one_letter_code
_entity_poly.pdbx_strand_id
1 'polypeptide(L)' 'MFPYMIGEDKETYKTAFEYAIRYFAEKDPLKMSENSGAIFDPKQSSIRIKSLGQVFDVKYPEGKIVFNGSKYMPAWNW' A
#
# COMPACT_ATOMS: atom_id res chain seq x y z
N MET A 1 11.46 19.50 10.92
CA MET A 1 10.60 18.55 10.19
C MET A 1 9.17 19.07 10.30
N PHE A 2 8.45 19.22 9.19
CA PHE A 2 7.18 19.95 9.19
C PHE A 2 5.98 19.03 9.45
N PRO A 3 5.15 19.31 10.49
CA PRO A 3 4.05 18.45 10.93
C PRO A 3 2.97 18.16 9.88
N TYR A 4 2.78 19.06 8.90
CA TYR A 4 1.77 18.90 7.84
C TYR A 4 2.12 17.80 6.82
N MET A 5 3.34 17.26 6.86
CA MET A 5 3.80 16.20 5.95
C MET A 5 3.53 14.78 6.48
N ILE A 6 2.83 14.65 7.60
CA ILE A 6 2.39 13.38 8.15
C ILE A 6 0.88 13.34 7.95
N GLY A 7 0.40 12.48 7.06
CA GLY A 7 -1.02 12.28 6.81
C GLY A 7 -1.68 11.63 8.03
N GLU A 8 -2.04 12.43 9.03
CA GLU A 8 -2.74 11.99 10.23
C GLU A 8 -4.27 12.03 10.06
N ASP A 9 -4.79 12.80 9.10
CA ASP A 9 -6.23 12.89 8.85
C ASP A 9 -6.73 11.75 7.95
N LYS A 10 -7.21 10.68 8.60
CA LYS A 10 -7.92 9.58 7.95
C LYS A 10 -9.44 9.81 7.91
N GLU A 11 -9.97 10.88 8.51
CA GLU A 11 -11.41 11.07 8.64
C GLU A 11 -12.03 11.53 7.34
N THR A 12 -11.39 12.47 6.64
CA THR A 12 -11.92 13.07 5.40
C THR A 12 -12.22 12.04 4.29
N TYR A 13 -11.47 10.92 4.23
CA TYR A 13 -11.65 9.87 3.22
C TYR A 13 -11.96 8.49 3.80
N LYS A 14 -12.38 8.43 5.08
CA LYS A 14 -12.54 7.18 5.83
C LYS A 14 -13.36 6.13 5.07
N THR A 15 -14.52 6.50 4.56
CA THR A 15 -15.43 5.59 3.84
C THR A 15 -14.79 5.04 2.56
N ALA A 16 -14.07 5.87 1.80
CA ALA A 16 -13.39 5.44 0.58
C ALA A 16 -12.23 4.48 0.92
N PHE A 17 -11.46 4.77 1.97
CA PHE A 17 -10.40 3.89 2.45
C PHE A 17 -10.93 2.54 2.93
N GLU A 18 -11.99 2.53 3.75
CA GLU A 18 -12.62 1.30 4.23
C GLU A 18 -13.17 0.45 3.07
N TYR A 19 -13.80 1.10 2.09
CA TYR A 19 -14.27 0.42 0.87
C TYR A 19 -13.10 -0.18 0.08
N ALA A 20 -12.02 0.58 -0.13
CA ALA A 20 -10.86 0.12 -0.87
C ALA A 20 -10.15 -1.06 -0.18
N ILE A 21 -10.02 -1.03 1.15
CA ILE A 21 -9.43 -2.13 1.93
C ILE A 21 -10.30 -3.38 1.83
N ARG A 22 -11.63 -3.25 1.95
CA ARG A 22 -12.55 -4.39 1.78
C ARG A 22 -12.45 -4.98 0.37
N TYR A 23 -12.48 -4.13 -0.64
CA TYR A 23 -12.36 -4.57 -2.03
C TYR A 23 -11.02 -5.26 -2.28
N PHE A 24 -9.93 -4.72 -1.74
CA PHE A 24 -8.60 -5.33 -1.82
C PHE A 24 -8.56 -6.72 -1.16
N ALA A 25 -9.15 -6.86 0.02
CA ALA A 25 -9.21 -8.11 0.77
C ALA A 25 -10.05 -9.21 0.09
N GLU A 26 -11.01 -8.85 -0.76
CA GLU A 26 -11.84 -9.81 -1.51
C GLU A 26 -11.18 -10.34 -2.78
N LYS A 27 -10.04 -9.77 -3.20
CA LYS A 27 -9.36 -10.14 -4.44
C LYS A 27 -8.26 -11.17 -4.22
N ASP A 28 -8.10 -12.05 -5.20
CA ASP A 28 -7.00 -13.02 -5.23
C ASP A 28 -5.66 -12.30 -5.51
N PRO A 29 -4.71 -12.31 -4.56
CA PRO A 29 -3.45 -11.60 -4.70
C PRO A 29 -2.57 -12.15 -5.83
N LEU A 30 -2.70 -13.43 -6.19
CA LEU A 30 -1.98 -13.99 -7.34
C LEU A 30 -2.48 -13.35 -8.64
N LYS A 31 -3.80 -13.33 -8.84
CA LYS A 31 -4.42 -12.67 -10.00
C LYS A 31 -4.18 -11.17 -10.04
N MET A 32 -4.10 -10.50 -8.89
CA MET A 32 -3.75 -9.06 -8.84
C MET A 32 -2.31 -8.80 -9.27
N SER A 33 -1.40 -9.73 -8.99
CA SER A 33 0.00 -9.63 -9.42
C SER A 33 0.22 -9.98 -10.90
N GLU A 34 -0.70 -10.73 -11.50
CA GLU A 34 -0.69 -11.02 -12.93
C GLU A 34 -0.87 -9.72 -13.73
N ASN A 35 0.09 -9.43 -14.61
CA ASN A 35 0.10 -8.27 -15.53
C ASN A 35 0.32 -6.87 -14.91
N SER A 36 0.48 -6.75 -13.59
CA SER A 36 0.70 -5.46 -12.91
C SER A 36 2.18 -5.14 -12.63
N GLY A 37 3.09 -6.07 -12.92
CA GLY A 37 4.50 -5.96 -12.53
C GLY A 37 4.72 -6.06 -11.01
N ALA A 38 3.67 -6.37 -10.25
CA ALA A 38 3.74 -6.67 -8.84
C ALA A 38 4.10 -8.15 -8.61
N ILE A 39 4.66 -8.46 -7.44
CA ILE A 39 5.02 -9.83 -7.05
C ILE A 39 4.32 -10.14 -5.73
N PHE A 40 3.49 -11.17 -5.70
CA PHE A 40 2.93 -11.66 -4.45
C PHE A 40 3.90 -12.62 -3.75
N ASP A 41 4.24 -12.33 -2.49
CA ASP A 41 4.97 -13.22 -1.60
C ASP A 41 3.99 -13.91 -0.64
N PRO A 42 3.69 -15.21 -0.86
CA PRO A 42 2.76 -15.94 -0.01
C PRO A 42 3.32 -16.20 1.41
N LYS A 43 4.64 -16.16 1.61
CA LYS A 43 5.24 -16.38 2.95
C LYS A 43 5.04 -15.17 3.85
N GLN A 44 5.09 -13.98 3.26
CA GLN A 44 4.95 -12.71 3.99
C GLN A 44 3.54 -12.12 3.90
N SER A 45 2.64 -12.81 3.16
CA SER A 45 1.31 -12.35 2.78
C SER A 45 1.35 -10.89 2.31
N SER A 46 2.20 -10.60 1.31
CA SER A 46 2.42 -9.23 0.84
C SER A 46 2.61 -9.14 -0.66
N ILE A 47 2.07 -8.07 -1.24
CA ILE A 47 2.24 -7.73 -2.64
C ILE A 47 3.34 -6.67 -2.74
N ARG A 48 4.44 -7.01 -3.41
CA ARG A 48 5.54 -6.10 -3.70
C ARG A 48 5.25 -5.35 -4.98
N ILE A 49 5.28 -4.03 -4.91
CA ILE A 49 5.04 -3.13 -6.04
C ILE A 49 6.29 -2.30 -6.27
N LYS A 50 6.71 -2.21 -7.54
CA LYS A 50 7.76 -1.30 -7.98
C LYS A 50 7.10 -0.17 -8.76
N SER A 51 7.17 1.05 -8.23
CA SER A 51 6.58 2.22 -8.89
C SER A 51 7.40 3.46 -8.60
N LEU A 52 7.55 4.34 -9.59
CA LEU A 52 8.27 5.62 -9.49
C LEU A 52 9.69 5.50 -8.89
N GLY A 53 10.41 4.42 -9.21
CA GLY A 53 11.76 4.16 -8.68
C GLY A 53 11.80 3.70 -7.21
N GLN A 54 10.64 3.48 -6.59
CA GLN A 54 10.50 2.98 -5.22
C GLN A 54 9.97 1.55 -5.23
N VAL A 55 10.31 0.81 -4.17
CA VAL A 55 9.77 -0.52 -3.89
C VAL A 55 8.98 -0.43 -2.59
N PHE A 56 7.72 -0.84 -2.61
CA PHE A 56 6.90 -0.92 -1.41
C PHE A 56 6.14 -2.24 -1.36
N ASP A 57 5.95 -2.75 -0.16
CA ASP A 57 5.20 -3.96 0.13
C ASP A 57 3.85 -3.57 0.73
N VAL A 58 2.77 -4.06 0.14
CA VAL A 58 1.41 -3.92 0.65
C VAL A 58 1.03 -5.23 1.36
N LYS A 59 0.74 -5.16 2.65
CA LYS A 59 0.29 -6.31 3.42
C LYS A 59 -1.11 -6.73 3.01
N TYR A 60 -1.27 -8.00 2.68
CA TYR A 60 -2.52 -8.61 2.34
C TYR A 60 -3.05 -9.43 3.54
N PRO A 61 -4.32 -9.29 3.91
CA PRO A 61 -5.37 -8.47 3.29
C PRO A 61 -5.50 -7.03 3.85
N GLU A 62 -4.66 -6.64 4.82
CA GLU A 62 -4.87 -5.41 5.61
C GLU A 62 -4.70 -4.09 4.82
N GLY A 63 -4.05 -4.12 3.66
CA GLY A 63 -3.76 -2.93 2.85
C GLY A 63 -2.66 -2.03 3.41
N LYS A 64 -1.93 -2.47 4.45
CA LYS A 64 -0.86 -1.67 5.08
C LYS A 64 0.36 -1.59 4.16
N ILE A 65 0.81 -0.37 3.86
CA ILE A 65 1.95 -0.12 2.96
C ILE A 65 3.23 0.03 3.78
N VAL A 66 4.30 -0.64 3.34
CA VAL A 66 5.65 -0.54 3.89
C VAL A 66 6.62 -0.17 2.78
N PHE A 67 7.34 0.94 2.92
CA PHE A 67 8.33 1.39 1.94
C PHE A 67 9.68 0.72 2.21
N ASN A 68 10.20 0.01 1.23
CA ASN A 68 11.50 -0.65 1.34
C ASN A 68 12.61 0.35 1.01
N GLY A 69 13.58 0.49 1.91
CA GLY A 69 14.74 1.37 1.72
C GLY A 69 14.58 2.78 2.29
N SER A 70 13.43 3.12 2.87
CA SER A 70 13.26 4.35 3.66
C SER A 70 12.82 4.03 5.09
N LYS A 71 13.45 4.67 6.07
CA LYS A 71 13.02 4.57 7.49
C LYS A 71 11.67 5.27 7.73
N TYR A 72 11.23 6.11 6.79
CA TYR A 72 10.04 6.94 6.88
C TYR A 72 9.21 6.79 5.60
N MET A 73 7.89 6.90 5.69
CA MET A 73 7.03 7.03 4.50
C MET A 73 7.50 8.27 3.72
N PRO A 74 7.76 8.18 2.42
CA PRO A 74 7.98 9.37 1.61
C PRO A 74 6.75 10.26 1.73
N ALA A 75 6.96 11.58 1.86
CA ALA A 75 5.87 12.53 1.74
C ALA A 75 5.40 12.52 0.29
N TRP A 76 4.18 12.05 0.04
CA TRP A 76 3.59 12.15 -1.28
C TRP A 76 2.84 13.48 -1.34
N ASN A 77 3.27 14.39 -2.22
CA ASN A 77 2.67 15.73 -2.40
C ASN A 77 1.42 15.66 -3.32
N TRP A 78 0.45 14.82 -3.00
CA TRP A 78 -0.89 14.89 -3.61
C TRP A 78 -1.91 15.37 -2.58
#